data_AF-A0A919ILI3-F1
#
_entry.id   AF-A0A919ILI3-F1
#
_cell.length_a   1.000
_cell.length_b   1.000
_cell.length_c   1.000
_cell.angle_alpha   90.00
_cell.angle_beta   90.00
_cell.angle_gamma   90.00
#
_symmetry.space_group_name_H-M   'P 1'
#
loop_
_entity.id
_entity.type
_entity.pdbx_description
1 polymer ?
#
loop_
_entity_poly.entity_id
_entity_poly.type
_entity_poly.pdbx_seq_one_letter_code
_entity_poly.pdbx_strand_id
1 'polypeptide(L)'
;MISVLVVDDSVVVRRLIVDALGEAPGIQVVGTAANGLLAQAKIDQLKPDVITMDIEMPEMDGIEAVRELRKRHTQLPVIMFSTLSAAGATATLEALSAGATDYVTKPSNVGSVQESIAAVREQLVPRIQALGGRRRPPAAAPPRGPAPAAGARPGAVPARPGLPPASAARPGAGAPPPPGARPAAPRRAPGGRIDILAIGSSTGGPDALTKVLLGLPADLPVPVVITQHMPPVFTKMFAERLDRATPLKVVEAGDGMELTAGTVYIAPGDRHLVFNRKGTATLTQLSNAPQENSCRPAVDVMFRSVAALYGGTAFAAILTGMGQDGRGGAKVLRDAGCEILAQDEASSVVWGMPGAVVGAGLADEVLPLDRIAAALLNRVRVGRSAAVAR
;
A
#
# COMPACT_ATOMS: atom_id res chain seq x y z
N MET A 1 -16.68 -14.71 -10.28
CA MET A 1 -15.80 -15.79 -9.79
C MET A 1 -14.42 -15.48 -10.33
N ILE A 2 -13.40 -15.45 -9.47
CA ILE A 2 -12.02 -15.11 -9.82
C ILE A 2 -11.32 -16.38 -10.28
N SER A 3 -10.86 -16.38 -11.52
CA SER A 3 -10.16 -17.51 -12.13
C SER A 3 -8.66 -17.45 -11.81
N VAL A 4 -8.11 -18.56 -11.31
CA VAL A 4 -6.72 -18.65 -10.88
C VAL A 4 -5.98 -19.74 -11.66
N LEU A 5 -4.78 -19.41 -12.17
CA LEU A 5 -3.84 -20.37 -12.73
C LEU A 5 -2.72 -20.64 -11.71
N VAL A 6 -2.50 -21.92 -11.37
CA VAL A 6 -1.45 -22.32 -10.42
C VAL A 6 -0.24 -22.86 -11.18
N VAL A 7 0.92 -22.26 -10.98
CA VAL A 7 2.17 -22.64 -11.66
C VAL A 7 3.23 -22.96 -10.61
N ASP A 8 3.66 -24.22 -10.57
CA ASP A 8 4.71 -24.73 -9.67
C ASP A 8 5.19 -26.06 -10.26
N ASP A 9 6.47 -26.39 -10.18
CA ASP A 9 7.01 -27.63 -10.76
C ASP A 9 6.61 -28.87 -9.94
N SER A 10 6.43 -28.70 -8.63
CA SER A 10 6.03 -29.75 -7.70
C SER A 10 4.55 -30.07 -7.77
N VAL A 11 4.23 -31.32 -8.11
CA VAL A 11 2.87 -31.86 -8.10
C VAL A 11 2.20 -31.66 -6.73
N VAL A 12 2.97 -31.85 -5.65
CA VAL A 12 2.49 -31.75 -4.27
C VAL A 12 2.10 -30.31 -3.93
N VAL A 13 2.95 -29.34 -4.29
CA VAL A 13 2.67 -27.92 -4.03
C VAL A 13 1.49 -27.44 -4.87
N ARG A 14 1.42 -27.82 -6.15
CA ARG A 14 0.23 -27.53 -6.98
C ARG A 14 -1.03 -28.06 -6.31
N ARG A 15 -1.01 -29.30 -5.82
CA ARG A 15 -2.19 -29.89 -5.14
C ARG A 15 -2.55 -29.12 -3.88
N LEU A 16 -1.56 -28.76 -3.06
CA LEU A 16 -1.75 -27.98 -1.84
C LEU A 16 -2.43 -26.63 -2.13
N ILE A 17 -1.97 -25.89 -3.15
CA ILE A 17 -2.57 -24.61 -3.54
C ILE A 17 -3.99 -24.83 -4.06
N VAL A 18 -4.22 -25.85 -4.90
CA VAL A 18 -5.57 -26.16 -5.40
C VAL A 18 -6.54 -26.48 -4.28
N ASP A 19 -6.12 -27.29 -3.30
CA ASP A 19 -6.96 -27.63 -2.15
C ASP A 19 -7.21 -26.40 -1.27
N ALA A 20 -6.19 -25.57 -1.02
CA ALA A 20 -6.33 -24.33 -0.26
C ALA A 20 -7.30 -23.32 -0.92
N LEU A 21 -7.31 -23.24 -2.24
CA LEU A 21 -8.19 -22.34 -3.00
C LEU A 21 -9.58 -22.94 -3.28
N GLY A 22 -9.70 -24.26 -3.39
CA GLY A 22 -10.95 -24.95 -3.71
C GLY A 22 -12.05 -24.76 -2.66
N GLU A 23 -11.66 -24.50 -1.40
CA GLU A 23 -12.58 -24.21 -0.31
C GLU A 23 -13.00 -22.72 -0.23
N ALA A 24 -12.39 -21.84 -1.02
CA ALA A 24 -12.60 -20.40 -0.92
C ALA A 24 -13.78 -19.95 -1.80
N PRO A 25 -14.81 -19.28 -1.23
CA PRO A 25 -15.94 -18.81 -2.01
C PRO A 25 -15.51 -17.74 -3.01
N GLY A 26 -15.99 -17.87 -4.25
CA GLY A 26 -15.75 -16.90 -5.31
C GLY A 26 -14.41 -17.03 -6.03
N ILE A 27 -13.57 -18.02 -5.68
CA ILE A 27 -12.32 -18.35 -6.38
C ILE A 27 -12.50 -19.70 -7.10
N GLN A 28 -11.94 -19.81 -8.31
CA GLN A 28 -11.90 -21.07 -9.06
C GLN A 28 -10.52 -21.25 -9.67
N VAL A 29 -9.89 -22.41 -9.44
CA VAL A 29 -8.69 -22.78 -10.17
C VAL A 29 -9.09 -23.28 -11.56
N VAL A 30 -8.70 -22.54 -12.60
CA VAL A 30 -9.03 -22.88 -14.01
C VAL A 30 -8.00 -23.79 -14.66
N GLY A 31 -6.82 -23.91 -14.07
CA GLY A 31 -5.79 -24.83 -14.51
C GLY A 31 -4.54 -24.80 -13.66
N THR A 32 -3.63 -25.72 -13.98
CA THR A 32 -2.30 -25.77 -13.37
C THR A 32 -1.22 -25.95 -14.44
N ALA A 33 0.00 -25.46 -14.22
CA ALA A 33 1.15 -25.63 -15.11
C ALA A 33 2.40 -26.05 -14.32
N ALA A 34 3.31 -26.77 -14.97
CA ALA A 34 4.52 -27.32 -14.34
C ALA A 34 5.79 -26.50 -14.54
N ASN A 35 5.73 -25.47 -15.40
CA ASN A 35 6.84 -24.54 -15.65
C ASN A 35 6.30 -23.25 -16.29
N GLY A 36 7.16 -22.25 -16.45
CA GLY A 36 6.81 -20.97 -17.06
C GLY A 36 6.33 -21.10 -18.52
N LEU A 37 6.93 -21.99 -19.31
CA LEU A 37 6.59 -22.17 -20.73
C LEU A 37 5.16 -22.70 -20.92
N LEU A 38 4.80 -23.73 -20.18
CA LEU A 38 3.45 -24.29 -20.17
C LEU A 38 2.43 -23.29 -19.59
N ALA A 39 2.84 -22.48 -18.62
CA ALA A 39 1.99 -21.42 -18.08
C ALA A 39 1.64 -20.39 -19.17
N GLN A 40 2.61 -19.91 -19.95
CA GLN A 40 2.35 -18.97 -21.05
C GLN A 40 1.32 -19.50 -22.04
N ALA A 41 1.44 -20.75 -22.47
CA ALA A 41 0.47 -21.36 -23.38
C ALA A 41 -0.94 -21.44 -22.77
N LYS A 42 -1.05 -21.70 -21.47
CA LYS A 42 -2.34 -21.80 -20.76
C LYS A 42 -2.97 -20.45 -20.45
N ILE A 43 -2.19 -19.39 -20.27
CA ILE A 43 -2.72 -18.05 -19.97
C ILE A 43 -3.64 -17.56 -21.10
N ASP A 44 -3.22 -17.73 -22.36
CA ASP A 44 -4.01 -17.27 -23.50
C ASP A 44 -5.29 -18.09 -23.70
N GLN A 45 -5.25 -19.38 -23.32
CA GLN A 45 -6.39 -20.30 -23.43
C GLN A 45 -7.41 -20.12 -22.30
N LEU A 46 -6.93 -20.08 -21.06
CA LEU A 46 -7.76 -20.10 -19.86
C LEU A 46 -8.14 -18.69 -19.38
N LYS A 47 -7.40 -17.66 -19.83
CA LYS A 47 -7.60 -16.24 -19.48
C LYS A 47 -7.83 -16.04 -17.97
N PRO A 48 -6.88 -16.49 -17.12
CA PRO A 48 -7.03 -16.36 -15.67
C PRO A 48 -7.05 -14.89 -15.25
N ASP A 49 -7.71 -14.60 -14.13
CA ASP A 49 -7.73 -13.29 -13.49
C ASP A 49 -6.50 -13.07 -12.59
N VAL A 50 -5.92 -14.14 -12.03
CA VAL A 50 -4.72 -14.10 -11.19
C VAL A 50 -3.85 -15.35 -11.44
N ILE A 51 -2.53 -15.20 -11.34
CA ILE A 51 -1.58 -16.32 -11.41
C ILE A 51 -0.85 -16.45 -10.08
N THR A 52 -0.75 -17.66 -9.54
CA THR A 52 0.25 -18.00 -8.51
C THR A 52 1.43 -18.67 -9.19
N MET A 53 2.64 -18.17 -8.96
CA MET A 53 3.83 -18.57 -9.72
C MET A 53 4.98 -18.94 -8.79
N ASP A 54 5.46 -20.16 -8.86
CA ASP A 54 6.74 -20.53 -8.26
C ASP A 54 7.90 -19.81 -8.94
N ILE A 55 8.98 -19.60 -8.20
CA ILE A 55 10.21 -19.02 -8.72
C ILE A 55 11.07 -20.10 -9.38
N GLU A 56 11.34 -21.18 -8.67
CA GLU A 56 12.33 -22.18 -9.08
C GLU A 56 11.65 -23.27 -9.89
N MET A 57 11.76 -23.20 -11.21
CA MET A 57 11.15 -24.18 -12.11
C MET A 57 12.10 -24.52 -13.27
N PRO A 58 12.04 -25.73 -13.84
CA PRO A 58 12.82 -26.09 -15.01
C PRO A 58 12.34 -25.38 -16.28
N GLU A 59 13.21 -25.37 -17.31
CA GLU A 59 13.00 -24.78 -18.65
C GLU A 59 12.81 -23.26 -18.70
N MET A 60 11.86 -22.73 -17.94
CA MET A 60 11.60 -21.30 -17.79
C MET A 60 11.19 -21.05 -16.34
N ASP A 61 12.04 -20.32 -15.62
CA ASP A 61 11.83 -20.00 -14.22
C ASP A 61 10.70 -18.96 -14.04
N GLY A 62 10.28 -18.72 -12.80
CA GLY A 62 9.20 -17.78 -12.50
C GLY A 62 9.51 -16.33 -12.84
N ILE A 63 10.78 -15.91 -12.75
CA ILE A 63 11.21 -14.53 -13.04
C ILE A 63 11.19 -14.30 -14.55
N GLU A 64 11.75 -15.23 -15.33
CA GLU A 64 11.69 -15.25 -16.79
C GLU A 64 10.25 -15.31 -17.28
N ALA A 65 9.41 -16.15 -16.66
CA ALA A 65 7.99 -16.23 -16.96
C ALA A 65 7.29 -14.89 -16.73
N VAL A 66 7.55 -14.19 -15.63
CA VAL A 66 7.01 -12.85 -15.36
C VAL A 66 7.49 -11.86 -16.43
N ARG A 67 8.78 -11.85 -16.78
CA ARG A 67 9.33 -10.96 -17.81
C ARG A 67 8.67 -11.18 -19.17
N GLU A 68 8.51 -12.42 -19.59
CA GLU A 68 7.85 -12.77 -20.86
C GLU A 68 6.36 -12.43 -20.81
N LEU A 69 5.70 -12.71 -19.69
CA LEU A 69 4.29 -12.40 -19.47
C LEU A 69 4.03 -10.90 -19.63
N ARG A 70 4.89 -10.04 -19.08
CA ARG A 70 4.71 -8.58 -19.14
C ARG A 70 4.83 -8.00 -20.55
N LYS A 71 5.41 -8.72 -21.51
CA LYS A 71 5.43 -8.30 -22.93
C LYS A 71 4.05 -8.36 -23.59
N ARG A 72 3.16 -9.24 -23.12
CA ARG A 72 1.83 -9.48 -23.71
C ARG A 72 0.67 -9.12 -22.78
N HIS A 73 0.86 -9.32 -21.48
CA HIS A 73 -0.13 -9.16 -20.42
C HIS A 73 0.38 -8.19 -19.35
N THR A 74 0.27 -6.89 -19.63
CA THR A 74 0.84 -5.84 -18.78
C THR A 74 0.18 -5.67 -17.42
N GLN A 75 -1.07 -6.14 -17.26
CA GLN A 75 -1.88 -5.92 -16.05
C GLN A 75 -2.26 -7.20 -15.30
N LEU A 76 -1.98 -8.38 -15.85
CA LEU A 76 -2.39 -9.64 -15.22
C LEU A 76 -1.64 -9.84 -13.89
N PRO A 77 -2.32 -9.89 -12.74
CA PRO A 77 -1.66 -10.02 -11.44
C PRO A 77 -0.92 -11.36 -11.30
N VAL A 78 0.33 -11.29 -10.84
CA VAL A 78 1.15 -12.47 -10.53
C VAL A 78 1.56 -12.41 -9.08
N ILE A 79 1.19 -13.44 -8.31
CA ILE A 79 1.60 -13.63 -6.92
C ILE A 79 2.72 -14.67 -6.92
N MET A 80 3.93 -14.27 -6.55
CA MET A 80 5.05 -15.20 -6.43
C MET A 80 4.87 -16.10 -5.21
N PHE A 81 5.19 -17.39 -5.34
CA PHE A 81 5.13 -18.35 -4.25
C PHE A 81 6.55 -18.85 -3.94
N SER A 82 7.18 -18.26 -2.93
CA SER A 82 8.63 -18.40 -2.70
C SER A 82 8.96 -18.92 -1.30
N THR A 83 10.14 -19.53 -1.13
CA THR A 83 10.59 -20.02 0.18
C THR A 83 11.04 -18.88 1.10
N LEU A 84 10.93 -19.08 2.42
CA LEU A 84 11.43 -18.13 3.43
C LEU A 84 12.94 -18.32 3.64
N SER A 85 13.73 -18.06 2.60
CA SER A 85 15.20 -18.13 2.63
C SER A 85 15.81 -16.83 2.10
N ALA A 86 17.10 -16.57 2.34
CA ALA A 86 17.78 -15.39 1.78
C ALA A 86 17.81 -15.43 0.24
N ALA A 87 18.03 -16.62 -0.34
CA ALA A 87 17.97 -16.81 -1.79
C ALA A 87 16.55 -16.56 -2.31
N GLY A 88 15.53 -17.14 -1.66
CA GLY A 88 14.12 -16.92 -2.00
C GLY A 88 13.68 -15.46 -1.88
N ALA A 89 14.16 -14.73 -0.87
CA ALA A 89 13.90 -13.31 -0.69
C ALA A 89 14.52 -12.46 -1.82
N THR A 90 15.77 -12.75 -2.20
CA THR A 90 16.45 -12.11 -3.33
C THR A 90 15.65 -12.30 -4.62
N ALA A 91 15.32 -13.55 -4.92
CA ALA A 91 14.62 -13.91 -6.14
C ALA A 91 13.20 -13.33 -6.18
N THR A 92 12.50 -13.26 -5.04
CA THR A 92 11.17 -12.64 -4.95
C THR A 92 11.23 -11.15 -5.23
N LEU A 93 12.21 -10.45 -4.66
CA LEU A 93 12.40 -9.03 -4.95
C LEU A 93 12.69 -8.84 -6.45
N GLU A 94 13.55 -9.67 -7.04
CA GLU A 94 13.82 -9.63 -8.48
C GLU A 94 12.53 -9.83 -9.29
N ALA A 95 11.70 -10.82 -8.95
CA ALA A 95 10.41 -11.06 -9.57
C ALA A 95 9.46 -9.86 -9.46
N LEU A 96 9.37 -9.21 -8.29
CA LEU A 96 8.55 -8.00 -8.10
C LEU A 96 8.97 -6.88 -9.06
N SER A 97 10.27 -6.74 -9.32
CA SER A 97 10.77 -5.74 -10.27
C SER A 97 10.74 -6.15 -11.73
N ALA A 98 10.71 -7.46 -12.00
CA ALA A 98 10.31 -7.98 -13.31
C ALA A 98 8.82 -7.72 -13.59
N GLY A 99 8.05 -7.34 -12.58
CA GLY A 99 6.65 -6.94 -12.68
C GLY A 99 5.67 -7.87 -11.96
N ALA A 100 6.13 -8.76 -11.08
CA ALA A 100 5.22 -9.49 -10.19
C ALA A 100 4.50 -8.51 -9.26
N THR A 101 3.28 -8.86 -8.86
CA THR A 101 2.36 -7.95 -8.18
C THR A 101 2.47 -8.05 -6.66
N ASP A 102 2.63 -9.27 -6.16
CA ASP A 102 2.82 -9.56 -4.75
C ASP A 102 3.53 -10.91 -4.61
N TYR A 103 3.70 -11.36 -3.36
CA TYR A 103 4.23 -12.68 -3.06
C TYR A 103 3.59 -13.29 -1.81
N VAL A 104 3.76 -14.60 -1.68
CA VAL A 104 3.39 -15.42 -0.55
C VAL A 104 4.53 -16.40 -0.25
N THR A 105 4.73 -16.70 1.03
CA THR A 105 5.77 -17.63 1.44
C THR A 105 5.27 -19.07 1.45
N LYS A 106 6.07 -20.02 0.95
CA LYS A 106 5.78 -21.45 1.04
C LYS A 106 5.78 -21.88 2.52
N PRO A 107 4.80 -22.68 2.97
CA PRO A 107 4.76 -23.21 4.33
C PRO A 107 6.00 -24.07 4.55
N SER A 108 6.87 -23.66 5.47
CA SER A 108 8.10 -24.39 5.82
C SER A 108 7.92 -24.94 7.23
N ASN A 109 8.04 -26.25 7.42
CA ASN A 109 7.94 -26.94 8.73
C ASN A 109 6.57 -26.80 9.44
N VAL A 110 5.48 -26.64 8.71
CA VAL A 110 4.14 -26.65 9.31
C VAL A 110 3.73 -28.11 9.49
N GLY A 111 3.40 -28.51 10.73
CA GLY A 111 3.38 -29.91 11.15
C GLY A 111 2.53 -30.81 10.26
N SER A 112 1.25 -30.49 10.11
CA SER A 112 0.32 -31.26 9.28
C SER A 112 0.07 -30.63 7.90
N VAL A 113 -0.37 -31.47 6.96
CA VAL A 113 -0.81 -31.02 5.63
C VAL A 113 -1.97 -30.03 5.75
N GLN A 114 -2.90 -30.25 6.69
CA GLN A 114 -4.05 -29.39 6.94
C GLN A 114 -3.63 -27.99 7.41
N GLU A 115 -2.65 -27.90 8.30
CA GLU A 115 -2.11 -26.61 8.74
C GLU A 115 -1.38 -25.88 7.60
N SER A 116 -0.67 -26.62 6.74
CA SER A 116 -0.02 -26.05 5.55
C SER A 116 -1.05 -25.48 4.56
N ILE A 117 -2.16 -26.20 4.34
CA ILE A 117 -3.29 -25.74 3.52
C ILE A 117 -3.91 -24.47 4.14
N ALA A 118 -4.14 -24.47 5.45
CA ALA A 118 -4.70 -23.31 6.16
C ALA A 118 -3.78 -22.08 6.06
N ALA A 119 -2.48 -22.26 6.27
CA ALA A 119 -1.49 -21.18 6.18
C ALA A 119 -1.38 -20.58 4.77
N VAL A 120 -1.45 -21.43 3.73
CA VAL A 120 -1.45 -20.97 2.34
C VAL A 120 -2.76 -20.28 1.99
N ARG A 121 -3.89 -20.80 2.47
CA ARG A 121 -5.21 -20.18 2.29
C ARG A 121 -5.27 -18.80 2.91
N GLU A 122 -4.83 -18.66 4.16
CA GLU A 122 -4.80 -17.40 4.90
C GLU A 122 -3.97 -16.32 4.18
N GLN A 123 -2.89 -16.72 3.50
CA GLN A 123 -2.05 -15.79 2.74
C GLN A 123 -2.57 -15.51 1.32
N LEU A 124 -3.00 -16.52 0.57
CA LEU A 124 -3.36 -16.40 -0.84
C LEU A 124 -4.77 -15.86 -1.06
N VAL A 125 -5.78 -16.34 -0.33
CA VAL A 125 -7.18 -15.97 -0.59
C VAL A 125 -7.42 -14.46 -0.50
N PRO A 126 -6.94 -13.76 0.56
CA PRO A 126 -7.13 -12.31 0.66
C PRO A 126 -6.47 -11.56 -0.50
N ARG A 127 -5.26 -11.97 -0.91
CA ARG A 127 -4.52 -11.36 -2.02
C ARG A 127 -5.19 -11.60 -3.36
N ILE A 128 -5.65 -12.82 -3.63
CA ILE A 128 -6.37 -13.17 -4.86
C ILE A 128 -7.67 -12.38 -4.95
N GLN A 129 -8.42 -12.25 -3.85
CA GLN A 129 -9.65 -11.45 -3.82
C GLN A 129 -9.37 -9.96 -4.06
N ALA A 130 -8.32 -9.42 -3.43
CA ALA A 130 -7.91 -8.03 -3.60
C ALA A 130 -7.46 -7.71 -5.03
N LEU A 131 -6.76 -8.66 -5.69
CA LEU A 131 -6.22 -8.47 -7.04
C LEU A 131 -7.23 -8.81 -8.14
N GLY A 132 -7.97 -9.91 -7.99
CA GLY A 132 -8.97 -10.39 -8.96
C GLY A 132 -10.29 -9.62 -8.94
N GLY A 133 -10.54 -8.79 -7.92
CA GLY A 133 -11.71 -7.92 -7.84
C GLY A 133 -11.64 -6.69 -8.78
N ARG A 134 -10.49 -6.43 -9.43
CA ARG A 134 -10.36 -5.33 -10.37
C ARG A 134 -11.14 -5.64 -11.64
N ARG A 135 -12.34 -5.06 -11.76
CA ARG A 135 -12.99 -4.92 -13.06
C ARG A 135 -12.03 -4.12 -13.96
N ARG A 136 -11.46 -4.78 -14.98
CA ARG A 136 -10.64 -4.20 -16.03
C ARG A 136 -11.20 -2.82 -16.40
N PRO A 137 -10.50 -1.70 -16.11
CA PRO A 137 -10.93 -0.42 -16.63
C PRO A 137 -10.97 -0.56 -18.16
N PRO A 138 -12.06 -0.18 -18.84
CA PRO A 138 -11.99 -0.04 -20.28
C PRO A 138 -10.84 0.94 -20.55
N ALA A 139 -9.95 0.57 -21.49
CA ALA A 139 -8.85 1.41 -21.91
C ALA A 139 -9.39 2.83 -22.11
N ALA A 140 -8.87 3.80 -21.35
CA ALA A 140 -9.35 5.16 -21.39
C ALA A 140 -9.31 5.64 -22.85
N ALA A 141 -10.48 5.89 -23.42
CA ALA A 141 -10.58 6.54 -24.71
C ALA A 141 -9.89 7.91 -24.59
N PRO A 142 -9.15 8.36 -25.62
CA PRO A 142 -8.51 9.66 -25.58
C PRO A 142 -9.56 10.75 -25.30
N PRO A 143 -9.22 11.80 -24.52
CA PRO A 143 -10.15 12.84 -24.17
C PRO A 143 -10.67 13.48 -25.46
N ARG A 144 -11.98 13.34 -25.70
CA ARG A 144 -12.66 14.09 -26.75
C ARG A 144 -12.53 15.56 -26.39
N GLY A 145 -11.89 16.33 -27.29
CA GLY A 145 -11.76 17.77 -27.15
C GLY A 145 -13.13 18.46 -27.01
N PRO A 146 -13.15 19.71 -26.50
CA PRO A 146 -14.39 20.42 -26.24
C PRO A 146 -15.16 20.66 -27.54
N ALA A 147 -16.40 20.18 -27.61
CA ALA A 147 -17.34 20.50 -28.67
C ALA A 147 -17.77 21.99 -28.56
N PRO A 148 -17.94 22.70 -29.68
CA PRO A 148 -18.27 24.12 -29.66
C PRO A 148 -19.73 24.36 -29.27
N ALA A 149 -19.94 25.40 -28.47
CA ALA A 149 -21.25 25.87 -28.03
C ALA A 149 -22.10 26.36 -29.21
N ALA A 150 -23.25 25.73 -29.44
CA ALA A 150 -24.32 26.25 -30.27
C ALA A 150 -25.38 26.93 -29.38
N GLY A 151 -25.69 28.18 -29.70
CA GLY A 151 -26.52 29.05 -28.87
C GLY A 151 -28.03 28.81 -28.96
N ALA A 152 -28.74 29.40 -28.01
CA ALA A 152 -30.17 29.72 -28.14
C ALA A 152 -30.48 30.97 -27.30
N ARG A 153 -31.17 31.91 -27.93
CA ARG A 153 -31.74 33.15 -27.38
C ARG A 153 -33.27 32.98 -27.18
N PRO A 154 -34.00 33.95 -26.60
CA PRO A 154 -34.86 33.71 -25.43
C PRO A 154 -36.38 33.70 -25.75
N GLY A 155 -37.18 33.22 -24.80
CA GLY A 155 -38.64 33.40 -24.78
C GLY A 155 -39.17 33.30 -23.35
N ALA A 156 -39.99 34.26 -22.93
CA ALA A 156 -40.36 34.54 -21.56
C ALA A 156 -41.89 34.46 -21.34
N VAL A 157 -42.28 33.89 -20.17
CA VAL A 157 -43.50 34.11 -19.30
C VAL A 157 -44.93 33.89 -19.93
N PRO A 158 -46.04 33.71 -19.15
CA PRO A 158 -46.23 33.97 -17.71
C PRO A 158 -47.01 32.97 -16.83
N ALA A 159 -46.97 33.31 -15.54
CA ALA A 159 -47.48 32.66 -14.33
C ALA A 159 -49.01 32.70 -14.12
N ARG A 160 -49.51 31.94 -13.11
CA ARG A 160 -50.62 32.29 -12.19
C ARG A 160 -50.79 31.27 -11.02
N PRO A 161 -51.56 31.56 -9.93
CA PRO A 161 -51.05 31.51 -8.53
C PRO A 161 -51.96 30.82 -7.46
N GLY A 162 -51.46 30.74 -6.21
CA GLY A 162 -52.20 30.56 -4.92
C GLY A 162 -52.47 29.11 -4.51
N LEU A 163 -52.48 28.64 -3.24
CA LEU A 163 -52.67 29.20 -1.88
C LEU A 163 -52.35 28.06 -0.84
N PRO A 164 -52.44 28.20 0.52
CA PRO A 164 -51.27 28.10 1.41
C PRO A 164 -51.44 27.03 2.56
N PRO A 165 -50.88 27.13 3.80
CA PRO A 165 -50.10 26.04 4.42
C PRO A 165 -50.78 25.37 5.64
N ALA A 166 -50.28 24.21 6.07
CA ALA A 166 -50.62 23.62 7.36
C ALA A 166 -49.37 23.23 8.15
N SER A 167 -49.25 23.88 9.31
CA SER A 167 -48.33 23.58 10.40
C SER A 167 -48.96 22.54 11.33
N ALA A 168 -48.19 21.53 11.77
CA ALA A 168 -48.19 21.03 13.14
C ALA A 168 -47.23 19.83 13.28
N ALA A 169 -46.28 19.93 14.20
CA ALA A 169 -46.06 18.96 15.31
C ALA A 169 -44.61 19.01 15.83
N ARG A 170 -44.46 19.46 17.08
CA ARG A 170 -43.43 18.99 18.03
C ARG A 170 -43.95 17.69 18.66
N PRO A 171 -43.11 16.73 19.13
CA PRO A 171 -42.36 16.90 20.39
C PRO A 171 -41.02 16.13 20.49
N GLY A 172 -40.25 16.41 21.54
CA GLY A 172 -39.21 15.49 22.02
C GLY A 172 -37.98 16.18 22.61
N ALA A 173 -38.03 16.48 23.90
CA ALA A 173 -36.86 16.87 24.68
C ALA A 173 -35.87 15.69 24.78
N GLY A 174 -34.63 15.90 24.33
CA GLY A 174 -33.52 14.96 24.43
C GLY A 174 -32.44 15.49 25.37
N ALA A 175 -31.88 14.57 26.16
CA ALA A 175 -30.99 14.74 27.30
C ALA A 175 -29.71 15.60 27.07
N PRO A 176 -29.09 16.15 28.14
CA PRO A 176 -27.87 16.92 28.03
C PRO A 176 -26.67 16.04 27.61
N PRO A 177 -25.70 16.58 26.84
CA PRO A 177 -24.51 15.85 26.45
C PRO A 177 -23.56 15.66 27.65
N PRO A 178 -22.76 14.57 27.67
CA PRO A 178 -21.78 14.33 28.73
C PRO A 178 -20.64 15.36 28.66
N PRO A 179 -20.12 15.85 29.81
CA PRO A 179 -18.98 16.76 29.83
C PRO A 179 -17.68 15.96 29.67
N GLY A 180 -16.78 16.40 28.77
CA GLY A 180 -15.39 15.93 28.78
C GLY A 180 -14.65 15.79 27.46
N ALA A 181 -15.27 16.04 26.30
CA ALA A 181 -14.50 16.15 25.06
C ALA A 181 -13.76 17.50 25.05
N ARG A 182 -12.45 17.46 25.32
CA ARG A 182 -11.57 18.60 25.02
C ARG A 182 -11.80 19.01 23.57
N PRO A 183 -12.00 20.31 23.26
CA PRO A 183 -12.13 20.76 21.89
C PRO A 183 -10.91 20.30 21.09
N ALA A 184 -11.13 19.70 19.92
CA ALA A 184 -10.06 19.43 18.98
C ALA A 184 -9.28 20.72 18.75
N ALA A 185 -7.95 20.66 18.89
CA ALA A 185 -7.10 21.82 18.71
C ALA A 185 -7.36 22.43 17.31
N PRO A 186 -7.46 23.76 17.19
CA PRO A 186 -7.68 24.40 15.91
C PRO A 186 -6.56 24.03 14.94
N ARG A 187 -6.92 23.71 13.69
CA ARG A 187 -5.99 23.36 12.61
C ARG A 187 -4.85 24.38 12.57
N ARG A 188 -3.61 23.90 12.70
CA ARG A 188 -2.44 24.73 12.37
C ARG A 188 -2.56 25.06 10.87
N ALA A 189 -2.40 26.32 10.49
CA ALA A 189 -2.49 26.72 9.09
C ALA A 189 -1.51 25.88 8.24
N PRO A 190 -1.89 25.44 7.03
CA PRO A 190 -0.97 24.77 6.11
C PRO A 190 0.23 25.70 5.88
N GLY A 191 1.45 25.26 6.21
CA GLY A 191 2.66 26.10 6.07
C GLY A 191 3.75 25.93 7.13
N GLY A 192 3.55 25.10 8.17
CA GLY A 192 4.60 24.77 9.13
C GLY A 192 5.72 23.92 8.50
N ARG A 193 6.96 24.05 9.00
CA ARG A 193 8.09 23.21 8.60
C ARG A 193 7.81 21.73 8.92
N ILE A 194 8.09 20.85 7.96
CA ILE A 194 8.08 19.39 8.17
C ILE A 194 9.46 18.94 8.61
N ASP A 195 9.54 18.09 9.64
CA ASP A 195 10.77 17.57 10.21
C ASP A 195 10.96 16.05 9.97
N ILE A 196 9.90 15.33 9.54
CA ILE A 196 9.95 13.89 9.23
C ILE A 196 8.90 13.51 8.18
N LEU A 197 9.25 12.56 7.31
CA LEU A 197 8.28 11.85 6.45
C LEU A 197 7.99 10.46 7.00
N ALA A 198 6.72 10.06 7.05
CA ALA A 198 6.30 8.74 7.49
C ALA A 198 5.44 8.05 6.42
N ILE A 199 5.86 6.88 5.92
CA ILE A 199 5.20 6.19 4.80
C ILE A 199 4.75 4.79 5.23
N GLY A 200 3.50 4.44 4.93
CA GLY A 200 2.95 3.10 5.12
C GLY A 200 2.54 2.44 3.80
N SER A 201 2.86 1.15 3.63
CA SER A 201 2.51 0.39 2.43
C SER A 201 2.42 -1.12 2.66
N SER A 202 1.76 -1.85 1.75
CA SER A 202 1.63 -3.32 1.82
C SER A 202 1.70 -3.94 0.41
N THR A 203 0.67 -4.66 -0.05
CA THR A 203 0.60 -5.23 -1.41
C THR A 203 0.78 -4.18 -2.51
N GLY A 204 1.72 -4.42 -3.42
CA GLY A 204 2.16 -3.44 -4.44
C GLY A 204 3.08 -2.34 -3.90
N GLY A 205 3.33 -2.32 -2.59
CA GLY A 205 4.15 -1.34 -1.89
C GLY A 205 5.61 -1.32 -2.34
N PRO A 206 6.30 -2.45 -2.58
CA PRO A 206 7.70 -2.43 -3.04
C PRO A 206 7.93 -1.63 -4.33
N ASP A 207 7.06 -1.80 -5.34
CA ASP A 207 7.12 -1.03 -6.60
C ASP A 207 6.73 0.45 -6.35
N ALA A 208 5.67 0.69 -5.58
CA ALA A 208 5.23 2.04 -5.25
C ALA A 208 6.30 2.85 -4.49
N LEU A 209 6.93 2.26 -3.49
CA LEU A 209 8.02 2.84 -2.73
C LEU A 209 9.25 3.11 -3.60
N THR A 210 9.62 2.17 -4.47
CA THR A 210 10.74 2.37 -5.40
C THR A 210 10.49 3.60 -6.28
N LYS A 211 9.29 3.73 -6.86
CA LYS A 211 8.91 4.89 -7.69
C LYS A 211 8.91 6.20 -6.89
N VAL A 212 8.36 6.20 -5.68
CA VAL A 212 8.32 7.40 -4.83
C VAL A 212 9.73 7.83 -4.46
N LEU A 213 10.57 6.92 -3.98
CA LEU A 213 11.93 7.24 -3.51
C LEU A 213 12.87 7.63 -4.66
N LEU A 214 12.69 7.08 -5.88
CA LEU A 214 13.40 7.53 -7.08
C LEU A 214 13.13 9.00 -7.42
N GLY A 215 11.95 9.51 -7.08
CA GLY A 215 11.58 10.91 -7.30
C GLY A 215 12.08 11.88 -6.24
N LEU A 216 12.74 11.40 -5.18
CA LEU A 216 13.28 12.22 -4.09
C LEU A 216 14.80 12.39 -4.23
N PRO A 217 15.36 13.57 -3.92
CA PRO A 217 16.80 13.81 -4.08
C PRO A 217 17.62 13.32 -2.87
N ALA A 218 18.93 13.09 -3.07
CA ALA A 218 19.85 12.65 -2.01
C ALA A 218 19.97 13.63 -0.84
N ASP A 219 19.82 14.93 -1.11
CA ASP A 219 19.89 16.02 -0.15
C ASP A 219 18.55 16.31 0.55
N LEU A 220 17.62 15.33 0.55
CA LEU A 220 16.33 15.46 1.20
C LEU A 220 16.54 15.88 2.66
N PRO A 221 15.99 17.02 3.10
CA PRO A 221 16.51 17.65 4.31
C PRO A 221 15.80 17.12 5.59
N VAL A 222 15.11 15.99 5.48
CA VAL A 222 14.40 15.26 6.57
C VAL A 222 14.70 13.76 6.47
N PRO A 223 14.64 13.02 7.60
CA PRO A 223 14.57 11.57 7.57
C PRO A 223 13.22 11.09 7.01
N VAL A 224 13.23 9.90 6.42
CA VAL A 224 12.02 9.17 5.98
C VAL A 224 11.92 7.87 6.76
N VAL A 225 10.77 7.58 7.35
CA VAL A 225 10.51 6.31 8.04
C VAL A 225 9.41 5.55 7.32
N ILE A 226 9.62 4.27 7.09
CA ILE A 226 8.75 3.45 6.25
C ILE A 226 8.38 2.17 6.99
N THR A 227 7.08 1.89 7.07
CA THR A 227 6.58 0.57 7.43
C THR A 227 5.97 -0.09 6.19
N GLN A 228 6.65 -1.12 5.71
CA GLN A 228 6.19 -1.98 4.62
C GLN A 228 5.87 -3.36 5.22
N HIS A 229 4.66 -3.87 4.98
CA HIS A 229 4.29 -5.23 5.42
C HIS A 229 5.06 -6.27 4.62
N MET A 230 6.14 -6.79 5.20
CA MET A 230 6.98 -7.86 4.65
C MET A 230 7.47 -8.76 5.81
N PRO A 231 7.62 -10.08 5.59
CA PRO A 231 8.19 -10.99 6.57
C PRO A 231 9.65 -10.65 6.92
N PRO A 232 10.20 -11.26 7.99
CA PRO A 232 11.63 -11.22 8.29
C PRO A 232 12.49 -11.62 7.10
N VAL A 233 13.75 -11.19 7.08
CA VAL A 233 14.73 -11.38 5.98
C VAL A 233 14.44 -10.52 4.74
N PHE A 234 13.17 -10.43 4.33
CA PHE A 234 12.77 -9.68 3.13
C PHE A 234 12.98 -8.17 3.26
N THR A 235 12.71 -7.61 4.45
CA THR A 235 12.87 -6.17 4.74
C THR A 235 14.30 -5.69 4.57
N LYS A 236 15.28 -6.49 5.03
CA LYS A 236 16.71 -6.17 4.87
C LYS A 236 17.12 -6.11 3.40
N MET A 237 16.78 -7.15 2.64
CA MET A 237 17.11 -7.22 1.21
C MET A 237 16.41 -6.13 0.41
N PHE A 238 15.19 -5.77 0.82
CA PHE A 238 14.44 -4.67 0.23
C PHE A 238 15.11 -3.31 0.50
N ALA A 239 15.59 -3.07 1.72
CA ALA A 239 16.35 -1.87 2.07
C ALA A 239 17.64 -1.76 1.24
N GLU A 240 18.45 -2.81 1.20
CA GLU A 240 19.70 -2.86 0.43
C GLU A 240 19.45 -2.64 -1.07
N ARG A 241 18.32 -3.12 -1.58
CA ARG A 241 17.92 -2.89 -2.97
C ARG A 241 17.57 -1.42 -3.22
N LEU A 242 16.73 -0.83 -2.37
CA LEU A 242 16.35 0.57 -2.50
C LEU A 242 17.56 1.50 -2.36
N ASP A 243 18.51 1.17 -1.49
CA ASP A 243 19.78 1.90 -1.35
C ASP A 243 20.58 1.91 -2.67
N ARG A 244 20.61 0.79 -3.40
CA ARG A 244 21.25 0.72 -4.72
C ARG A 244 20.46 1.40 -5.84
N ALA A 245 19.13 1.44 -5.72
CA ALA A 245 18.24 1.88 -6.79
C ALA A 245 17.90 3.36 -6.71
N THR A 246 18.06 4.00 -5.55
CA THR A 246 17.61 5.38 -5.28
C THR A 246 18.79 6.26 -4.89
N PRO A 247 18.69 7.59 -5.03
CA PRO A 247 19.77 8.50 -4.63
C PRO A 247 19.86 8.68 -3.10
N LEU A 248 18.86 8.21 -2.34
CA LEU A 248 18.81 8.30 -0.89
C LEU A 248 19.59 7.17 -0.25
N LYS A 249 20.12 7.41 0.96
CA LYS A 249 20.64 6.33 1.79
C LYS A 249 19.46 5.55 2.37
N VAL A 250 19.39 4.24 2.15
CA VAL A 250 18.30 3.40 2.64
C VAL A 250 18.83 2.29 3.53
N VAL A 251 18.27 2.16 4.73
CA VAL A 251 18.69 1.17 5.72
C VAL A 251 17.49 0.46 6.33
N GLU A 252 17.65 -0.81 6.67
CA GLU A 252 16.74 -1.46 7.62
C GLU A 252 17.03 -0.89 9.01
N ALA A 253 15.99 -0.48 9.73
CA ALA A 253 16.13 0.14 11.03
C ALA A 253 16.58 -0.89 12.08
N GLY A 254 17.77 -0.71 12.64
CA GLY A 254 18.22 -1.35 13.88
C GLY A 254 17.75 -0.58 15.12
N ASP A 255 17.92 -1.16 16.30
CA ASP A 255 17.60 -0.52 17.57
C ASP A 255 18.62 0.59 17.90
N GLY A 256 18.15 1.75 18.36
CA GLY A 256 18.99 2.87 18.80
C GLY A 256 19.67 3.68 17.69
N MET A 257 19.28 3.51 16.42
CA MET A 257 19.82 4.29 15.31
C MET A 257 19.27 5.71 15.35
N GLU A 258 20.14 6.71 15.21
CA GLU A 258 19.73 8.11 15.08
C GLU A 258 19.12 8.39 13.71
N LEU A 259 17.98 9.09 13.69
CA LEU A 259 17.33 9.55 12.47
C LEU A 259 18.07 10.78 11.90
N THR A 260 18.59 10.64 10.69
CA THR A 260 19.31 11.71 9.99
C THR A 260 18.64 12.09 8.68
N ALA A 261 18.78 13.36 8.28
CA ALA A 261 18.28 13.85 7.00
C ALA A 261 18.91 13.07 5.83
N GLY A 262 18.13 12.86 4.76
CA GLY A 262 18.57 12.12 3.57
C GLY A 262 18.62 10.61 3.74
N THR A 263 18.25 10.09 4.91
CA THR A 263 18.22 8.65 5.20
C THR A 263 16.79 8.14 5.31
N VAL A 264 16.53 7.00 4.67
CA VAL A 264 15.29 6.24 4.72
C VAL A 264 15.48 5.04 5.64
N TYR A 265 14.58 4.87 6.61
CA TYR A 265 14.59 3.81 7.60
C TYR A 265 13.38 2.89 7.38
N ILE A 266 13.65 1.63 7.03
CA ILE A 266 12.61 0.62 6.80
C ILE A 266 12.43 -0.21 8.06
N ALA A 267 11.18 -0.36 8.51
CA ALA A 267 10.83 -1.20 9.64
C ALA A 267 11.22 -2.67 9.36
N PRO A 268 11.98 -3.33 10.24
CA PRO A 268 12.33 -4.73 10.07
C PRO A 268 11.12 -5.65 10.23
N GLY A 269 11.08 -6.73 9.47
CA GLY A 269 10.05 -7.77 9.58
C GLY A 269 9.98 -8.36 11.00
N ASP A 270 8.77 -8.70 11.46
CA ASP A 270 8.52 -9.25 12.81
C ASP A 270 8.90 -8.34 13.99
N ARG A 271 9.14 -7.05 13.75
CA ARG A 271 9.31 -6.04 14.82
C ARG A 271 8.52 -4.79 14.47
N HIS A 272 7.91 -4.13 15.45
CA HIS A 272 7.38 -2.79 15.22
C HIS A 272 8.51 -1.76 15.30
N LEU A 273 8.50 -0.79 14.37
CA LEU A 273 9.37 0.36 14.40
C LEU A 273 8.68 1.51 15.15
N VAL A 274 9.22 1.86 16.30
CA VAL A 274 8.83 3.04 17.08
C VAL A 274 10.04 3.95 17.29
N PHE A 275 9.82 5.10 17.89
CA PHE A 275 10.83 6.14 18.04
C PHE A 275 10.81 6.69 19.45
N ASN A 276 11.98 7.06 19.96
CA ASN A 276 12.13 7.76 21.21
C ASN A 276 13.06 8.97 21.04
N ARG A 277 13.03 9.88 22.01
CA ARG A 277 13.86 11.08 22.02
C ARG A 277 14.98 10.91 23.06
N LYS A 278 16.22 11.16 22.66
CA LYS A 278 17.37 11.25 23.56
C LYS A 278 18.06 12.61 23.37
N GLY A 279 17.71 13.57 24.22
CA GLY A 279 18.12 14.96 24.06
C GLY A 279 17.46 15.57 22.82
N THR A 280 18.26 16.08 21.88
CA THR A 280 17.77 16.60 20.59
C THR A 280 17.61 15.53 19.53
N ALA A 281 18.28 14.39 19.67
CA ALA A 281 18.25 13.29 18.73
C ALA A 281 16.97 12.46 18.87
N THR A 282 16.45 11.98 17.74
CA THR A 282 15.40 10.97 17.68
C THR A 282 16.04 9.64 17.30
N LEU A 283 15.81 8.60 18.09
CA LEU A 283 16.35 7.27 17.85
C LEU A 283 15.24 6.29 17.49
N THR A 284 15.56 5.32 16.65
CA THR A 284 14.72 4.15 16.41
C THR A 284 14.69 3.27 17.65
N GLN A 285 13.56 2.61 17.86
CA GLN A 285 13.39 1.58 18.86
C GLN A 285 12.54 0.46 18.27
N LEU A 286 13.02 -0.78 18.41
CA LEU A 286 12.33 -1.96 17.93
C LEU A 286 11.49 -2.58 19.04
N SER A 287 10.22 -2.88 18.74
CA SER A 287 9.28 -3.43 19.70
C SER A 287 8.75 -4.80 19.28
N ASN A 288 8.70 -5.71 20.25
CA ASN A 288 8.08 -7.04 20.15
C ASN A 288 6.62 -7.05 20.60
N ALA A 289 5.96 -5.88 20.66
CA ALA A 289 4.54 -5.80 20.98
C ALA A 289 3.71 -6.74 20.07
N PRO A 290 2.54 -7.19 20.55
CA PRO A 290 1.65 -8.04 19.76
C PRO A 290 1.33 -7.42 18.40
N GLN A 291 1.07 -8.28 17.41
CA GLN A 291 0.63 -7.85 16.09
C GLN A 291 -0.59 -6.94 16.19
N GLU A 292 -0.64 -5.95 15.30
CA GLU A 292 -1.80 -5.06 15.16
C GLU A 292 -2.27 -5.12 13.72
N ASN A 293 -3.59 -5.18 13.50
CA ASN A 293 -4.16 -5.44 12.18
C ASN A 293 -3.58 -6.73 11.53
N SER A 294 -3.24 -7.72 12.37
CA SER A 294 -2.53 -8.97 11.98
C SER A 294 -1.16 -8.75 11.33
N CYS A 295 -0.54 -7.58 11.55
CA CYS A 295 0.73 -7.19 10.95
C CYS A 295 1.78 -6.91 12.04
N ARG A 296 3.03 -7.30 11.75
CA ARG A 296 4.23 -6.84 12.46
C ARG A 296 5.41 -6.87 11.48
N PRO A 297 5.92 -5.72 11.02
CA PRO A 297 5.61 -4.35 11.46
C PRO A 297 4.20 -3.89 11.08
N ALA A 298 3.65 -2.94 11.84
CA ALA A 298 2.34 -2.33 11.60
C ALA A 298 2.48 -0.81 11.46
N VAL A 299 1.80 -0.24 10.46
CA VAL A 299 1.83 1.18 10.12
C VAL A 299 1.21 2.02 11.22
N ASP A 300 0.12 1.55 11.83
CA ASP A 300 -0.55 2.25 12.93
C ASP A 300 0.40 2.50 14.12
N VAL A 301 1.23 1.51 14.45
CA VAL A 301 2.22 1.62 15.54
C VAL A 301 3.27 2.68 15.22
N MET A 302 3.83 2.65 14.00
CA MET A 302 4.83 3.63 13.56
C MET A 302 4.22 5.05 13.52
N PHE A 303 3.03 5.23 12.96
CA PHE A 303 2.33 6.51 12.90
C PHE A 303 2.04 7.10 14.28
N ARG A 304 1.55 6.29 15.23
CA ARG A 304 1.32 6.79 16.60
C ARG A 304 2.61 7.23 17.27
N SER A 305 3.71 6.50 17.05
CA SER A 305 5.01 6.88 17.58
C SER A 305 5.54 8.18 16.95
N VAL A 306 5.35 8.39 15.65
CA VAL A 306 5.72 9.64 14.96
C VAL A 306 4.87 10.80 15.48
N ALA A 307 3.55 10.61 15.61
CA ALA A 307 2.63 11.62 16.12
C ALA A 307 3.02 12.09 17.53
N ALA A 308 3.42 11.17 18.40
CA ALA A 308 3.81 11.48 19.78
C ALA A 308 5.08 12.36 19.88
N LEU A 309 6.01 12.24 18.93
CA LEU A 309 7.28 12.98 18.97
C LEU A 309 7.28 14.27 18.13
N TYR A 310 6.67 14.23 16.95
CA TYR A 310 6.74 15.33 15.98
C TYR A 310 5.45 16.15 15.92
N GLY A 311 4.31 15.57 16.32
CA GLY A 311 3.00 16.21 16.14
C GLY A 311 2.85 16.76 14.72
N GLY A 312 2.23 17.94 14.58
CA GLY A 312 2.03 18.59 13.28
C GLY A 312 3.27 19.04 12.51
N THR A 313 4.49 18.63 12.88
CA THR A 313 5.68 18.73 11.99
C THR A 313 6.00 17.43 11.26
N ALA A 314 5.19 16.38 11.42
CA ALA A 314 5.25 15.19 10.57
C ALA A 314 4.37 15.35 9.32
N PHE A 315 4.81 14.74 8.22
CA PHE A 315 3.99 14.57 7.01
C PHE A 315 3.94 13.09 6.65
N ALA A 316 2.73 12.56 6.51
CA ALA A 316 2.54 11.13 6.30
C ALA A 316 1.99 10.81 4.91
N ALA A 317 2.37 9.65 4.38
CA ALA A 317 1.80 9.09 3.17
C ALA A 317 1.33 7.65 3.40
N ILE A 318 0.15 7.31 2.89
CA ILE A 318 -0.35 5.94 2.83
C ILE A 318 -0.46 5.52 1.38
N LEU A 319 0.27 4.47 1.04
CA LEU A 319 0.34 3.89 -0.31
C LEU A 319 -0.47 2.59 -0.37
N THR A 320 -0.55 2.05 -1.59
CA THR A 320 -1.21 0.80 -1.93
C THR A 320 -0.97 -0.30 -0.90
N GLY A 321 -2.03 -1.05 -0.61
CA GLY A 321 -1.98 -2.11 0.37
C GLY A 321 -3.36 -2.65 0.70
N MET A 322 -3.39 -3.91 1.14
CA MET A 322 -4.61 -4.55 1.60
C MET A 322 -4.90 -4.19 3.07
N GLY A 323 -6.19 -4.24 3.44
CA GLY A 323 -6.62 -4.05 4.83
C GLY A 323 -6.80 -2.57 5.18
N GLN A 324 -6.67 -2.25 6.45
CA GLN A 324 -6.95 -0.92 7.00
C GLN A 324 -5.84 -0.39 7.91
N ASP A 325 -4.71 -1.10 8.01
CA ASP A 325 -3.59 -0.64 8.82
C ASP A 325 -3.08 0.71 8.31
N GLY A 326 -2.69 1.57 9.24
CA GLY A 326 -2.41 2.98 9.00
C GLY A 326 -3.62 3.89 9.23
N ARG A 327 -4.87 3.40 9.22
CA ARG A 327 -6.07 4.22 9.49
C ARG A 327 -6.11 4.75 10.92
N GLY A 328 -5.84 3.91 11.92
CA GLY A 328 -5.89 4.30 13.32
C GLY A 328 -4.80 5.30 13.68
N GLY A 329 -3.58 5.04 13.20
CA GLY A 329 -2.43 5.92 13.32
C GLY A 329 -2.59 7.22 12.55
N ALA A 330 -3.19 7.18 11.35
CA ALA A 330 -3.52 8.38 10.58
C ALA A 330 -4.48 9.29 11.34
N LYS A 331 -5.46 8.72 12.05
CA LYS A 331 -6.33 9.51 12.93
C LYS A 331 -5.53 10.22 14.02
N VAL A 332 -4.61 9.52 14.68
CA VAL A 332 -3.77 10.12 15.74
C VAL A 332 -2.85 11.20 15.18
N LEU A 333 -2.25 10.99 14.01
CA LEU A 333 -1.46 12.00 13.29
C LEU A 333 -2.31 13.25 12.99
N ARG A 334 -3.53 13.06 12.44
CA ARG A 334 -4.46 14.16 12.14
C ARG A 334 -4.88 14.93 13.38
N ASP A 335 -5.20 14.22 14.47
CA ASP A 335 -5.56 14.84 15.75
C ASP A 335 -4.37 15.63 16.35
N ALA A 336 -3.13 15.25 16.03
CA ALA A 336 -1.91 15.99 16.37
C ALA A 336 -1.55 17.13 15.40
N GLY A 337 -2.37 17.35 14.35
CA GLY A 337 -2.20 18.41 13.36
C GLY A 337 -1.28 18.05 12.18
N CYS A 338 -1.03 16.77 11.92
CA CYS A 338 -0.25 16.33 10.76
C CYS A 338 -1.10 16.34 9.50
N GLU A 339 -0.46 16.64 8.38
CA GLU A 339 -1.03 16.45 7.04
C GLU A 339 -0.80 15.01 6.57
N ILE A 340 -1.77 14.45 5.85
CA ILE A 340 -1.72 13.08 5.34
C ILE A 340 -2.05 13.05 3.86
N LEU A 341 -1.16 12.45 3.09
CA LEU A 341 -1.34 12.14 1.68
C LEU A 341 -1.77 10.67 1.53
N ALA A 342 -2.73 10.40 0.64
CA ALA A 342 -3.06 9.04 0.22
C ALA A 342 -2.73 8.88 -1.27
N GLN A 343 -2.23 7.71 -1.65
CA GLN A 343 -2.26 7.28 -3.05
C GLN A 343 -3.71 7.28 -3.55
N ASP A 344 -3.97 7.36 -4.85
CA ASP A 344 -5.31 7.26 -5.44
C ASP A 344 -5.69 5.81 -5.82
N GLU A 345 -6.98 5.58 -6.06
CA GLU A 345 -7.51 4.25 -6.42
C GLU A 345 -6.99 3.77 -7.77
N ALA A 346 -6.87 4.68 -8.74
CA ALA A 346 -6.48 4.34 -10.10
C ALA A 346 -5.04 3.79 -10.17
N SER A 347 -4.11 4.39 -9.43
CA SER A 347 -2.70 3.96 -9.40
C SER A 347 -2.39 2.90 -8.34
N SER A 348 -3.27 2.67 -7.37
CA SER A 348 -3.05 1.64 -6.33
C SER A 348 -3.10 0.24 -6.92
N VAL A 349 -2.25 -0.68 -6.46
CA VAL A 349 -2.39 -2.11 -6.78
C VAL A 349 -3.59 -2.68 -6.03
N VAL A 350 -3.73 -2.31 -4.75
CA VAL A 350 -4.86 -2.62 -3.89
C VAL A 350 -5.31 -1.35 -3.17
N TRP A 351 -6.59 -0.98 -3.37
CA TRP A 351 -7.24 0.18 -2.74
C TRP A 351 -7.79 -0.14 -1.33
N GLY A 352 -6.98 -0.78 -0.50
CA GLY A 352 -7.35 -1.12 0.89
C GLY A 352 -6.93 -0.03 1.86
N MET A 353 -5.63 0.02 2.18
CA MET A 353 -5.07 0.94 3.18
C MET A 353 -5.34 2.41 2.83
N PRO A 354 -5.07 2.89 1.59
CA PRO A 354 -5.42 4.26 1.23
C PRO A 354 -6.93 4.50 1.27
N GLY A 355 -7.73 3.54 0.77
CA GLY A 355 -9.20 3.62 0.78
C GLY A 355 -9.78 3.72 2.18
N ALA A 356 -9.21 3.02 3.17
CA ALA A 356 -9.60 3.08 4.57
C ALA A 356 -9.31 4.45 5.20
N VAL A 357 -8.19 5.09 4.83
CA VAL A 357 -7.81 6.43 5.29
C VAL A 357 -8.69 7.51 4.62
N VAL A 358 -8.89 7.42 3.30
CA VAL A 358 -9.72 8.34 2.52
C VAL A 358 -11.18 8.24 2.95
N GLY A 359 -11.74 7.02 3.06
CA GLY A 359 -13.12 6.80 3.48
C GLY A 359 -13.40 7.26 4.91
N ALA A 360 -12.39 7.36 5.77
CA ALA A 360 -12.49 7.95 7.09
C ALA A 360 -12.35 9.49 7.10
N GLY A 361 -12.15 10.12 5.94
CA GLY A 361 -11.93 11.56 5.82
C GLY A 361 -10.60 12.04 6.40
N LEU A 362 -9.61 11.15 6.51
CA LEU A 362 -8.32 11.40 7.18
C LEU A 362 -7.21 11.84 6.22
N ALA A 363 -7.40 11.73 4.91
CA ALA A 363 -6.47 12.25 3.91
C ALA A 363 -6.74 13.75 3.68
N ASP A 364 -5.68 14.54 3.55
CA ASP A 364 -5.73 15.95 3.12
C ASP A 364 -5.67 16.04 1.60
N GLU A 365 -4.93 15.14 0.96
CA GLU A 365 -4.80 15.05 -0.49
C GLU A 365 -4.79 13.58 -0.95
N VAL A 366 -5.40 13.32 -2.10
CA VAL A 366 -5.41 12.01 -2.76
C VAL A 366 -4.77 12.16 -4.13
N LEU A 367 -3.64 11.49 -4.36
CA LEU A 367 -2.81 11.72 -5.54
C LEU A 367 -2.43 10.42 -6.26
N PRO A 368 -2.33 10.45 -7.60
CA PRO A 368 -1.77 9.34 -8.34
C PRO A 368 -0.30 9.14 -7.98
N LEU A 369 0.15 7.89 -8.03
CA LEU A 369 1.49 7.47 -7.57
C LEU A 369 2.64 8.29 -8.18
N ASP A 370 2.53 8.69 -9.45
CA ASP A 370 3.52 9.49 -10.17
C ASP A 370 3.65 10.94 -9.63
N ARG A 371 2.69 11.40 -8.83
CA ARG A 371 2.67 12.75 -8.24
C ARG A 371 3.06 12.77 -6.77
N ILE A 372 3.09 11.62 -6.11
CA ILE A 372 3.38 11.51 -4.67
C ILE A 372 4.77 12.05 -4.33
N ALA A 373 5.82 11.64 -5.07
CA ALA A 373 7.18 12.10 -4.81
C ALA A 373 7.31 13.63 -4.88
N ALA A 374 6.72 14.23 -5.92
CA ALA A 374 6.72 15.68 -6.10
C ALA A 374 5.96 16.40 -4.97
N ALA A 375 4.81 15.87 -4.55
CA ALA A 375 4.03 16.42 -3.44
C ALA A 375 4.80 16.36 -2.10
N LEU A 376 5.41 15.21 -1.80
CA LEU A 376 6.28 15.02 -0.63
C LEU A 376 7.42 16.06 -0.62
N LEU A 377 8.15 16.17 -1.73
CA LEU A 377 9.28 17.09 -1.84
C LEU A 377 8.85 18.57 -1.71
N ASN A 378 7.78 18.96 -2.40
CA ASN A 378 7.26 20.32 -2.34
C ASN A 378 6.86 20.68 -0.91
N ARG A 379 6.14 19.79 -0.22
CA ARG A 379 5.70 20.03 1.16
C ARG A 379 6.86 20.14 2.15
N VAL A 380 7.88 19.29 1.99
CA VAL A 380 9.10 19.35 2.84
C VAL A 380 9.86 20.67 2.65
N ARG A 381 9.87 21.23 1.44
CA ARG A 381 10.53 22.51 1.14
C ARG A 381 9.79 23.73 1.70
N VAL A 382 8.47 23.64 1.90
CA VAL A 382 7.69 24.73 2.51
C VAL A 382 8.18 25.02 3.94
N GLY A 383 8.42 26.30 4.24
CA GLY A 383 8.92 26.73 5.55
C GLY A 383 10.42 26.49 5.76
N ARG A 384 11.16 26.06 4.72
CA ARG A 384 12.61 25.99 4.69
C ARG A 384 13.13 27.05 3.72
N SER A 385 13.82 28.06 4.23
CA SER A 385 14.50 29.05 3.39
C SER A 385 15.48 28.34 2.44
N ALA A 386 15.59 28.80 1.19
CA ALA A 386 16.40 28.21 0.11
C ALA A 386 17.94 28.26 0.35
N ALA A 387 18.40 28.19 1.59
CA ALA A 387 19.78 28.41 2.01
C ALA A 387 20.62 27.13 2.15
N VAL A 388 20.14 25.98 1.67
CA VAL A 388 20.92 24.71 1.66
C VAL A 388 21.22 24.30 0.22
N ALA A 389 21.84 25.21 -0.53
CA ALA A 389 22.45 24.94 -1.82
C ALA A 389 23.73 25.76 -1.93
N ARG A 390 24.79 25.30 -1.27
CA ARG A 390 26.18 25.69 -1.53
C ARG A 390 27.08 24.49 -1.35
#